data_AF-A0A971KSI1-F1
#
_entry.id   AF-A0A971KSI1-F1
#
_cell.length_a   1.000
_cell.length_b   1.000
_cell.length_c   1.000
_cell.angle_alpha   90.00
_cell.angle_beta   90.00
_cell.angle_gamma   90.00
#
_symmetry.space_group_name_H-M   'P 1'
#
loop_
_entity.id
_entity.type
_entity.pdbx_description
1 polymer ?
#
loop_
_entity_poly.entity_id
_entity_poly.type
_entity_poly.pdbx_seq_one_letter_code
_entity_poly.pdbx_strand_id
1 'polypeptide(L)'
;SDTLTFNFNKEMNTAKTESGFTITGKDATPNPGYSFAWDQTGKIATITINWVPGKTYTMTLNQATSQDTYGNTIETGFTKSITTKSGATFGSLNLESVSDTTCKGTCTIVPQNSAVFIESGVCWHPVSAPSEISTFTTDVAGSFTNLSITGFEPDTDYKIYPYVIYNDSNEKPYIQLGGSVEFSTNPLAGGTDSDSPEVNYLVSTIDYPYFVSSPRHLITIGNHDRAPLNGHYRQTAAINMDHETLIKINNEYSDLIGTLYDETKGFDPIGSAASPFTGTYSGRDNEISGLYIDRFDEDNVGLFSCIDSAELSRIKIVNFLIRGKNNVGTLVGSVNSDNSALISSSSAILRDNFIDGGVYAKGNNVGGILGKGMQYTELKTLYYSGKIVADITVNVSNYGGIVGITETGSLINNCYVLPKYGDSTANSSINTSGISFALDKLGGIVGYANSTTVSSCTAYIDLNAGLDNQYAGGIVGQALNTTIRKCYVSGSAGAVYPGSIAGKFEGSSGLIAGCTANVFTSHRNTTEGEHPCFVYHTISANVYPFDHPTEPNICEYDGAHDCYFRK
;
A
#
# COMPACT_ATOMS: atom_id res chain seq x y z
N SER A 1 21.76 8.80 -40.71
CA SER A 1 20.83 8.56 -41.83
C SER A 1 21.59 7.84 -42.93
N ASP A 2 20.96 6.80 -43.47
CA ASP A 2 21.60 5.65 -44.11
C ASP A 2 21.56 5.74 -45.64
N THR A 3 21.67 6.97 -46.14
CA THR A 3 21.29 7.33 -47.51
C THR A 3 22.36 8.19 -48.16
N LEU A 4 22.89 7.74 -49.29
CA LEU A 4 23.79 8.50 -50.16
C LEU A 4 23.03 8.94 -51.41
N THR A 5 23.07 10.23 -51.75
CA THR A 5 22.40 10.80 -52.93
C THR A 5 23.42 11.33 -53.94
N PHE A 6 23.23 10.97 -55.21
CA PHE A 6 24.09 11.39 -56.32
C PHE A 6 23.25 12.08 -57.40
N ASN A 7 23.73 13.23 -57.87
CA ASN A 7 23.13 13.98 -58.98
C ASN A 7 24.00 13.83 -60.24
N PHE A 8 23.39 13.34 -61.31
CA PHE A 8 24.03 13.11 -62.60
C PHE A 8 23.57 14.15 -63.61
N ASN A 9 24.51 14.61 -64.43
CA ASN A 9 24.24 15.63 -65.43
C ASN A 9 23.44 15.09 -66.64
N LYS A 10 23.36 13.77 -66.83
CA LYS A 10 22.64 13.08 -67.92
C LYS A 10 22.01 11.78 -67.40
N GLU A 11 20.95 11.33 -68.08
CA GLU A 11 20.23 10.08 -67.79
C GLU A 11 21.08 8.85 -68.17
N MET A 12 21.04 7.78 -67.36
CA MET A 12 21.95 6.62 -67.44
C MET A 12 21.25 5.34 -67.97
N ASN A 13 21.80 4.67 -69.00
CA ASN A 13 21.05 3.68 -69.84
C ASN A 13 21.67 2.27 -70.08
N THR A 14 22.65 1.77 -69.31
CA THR A 14 23.18 0.39 -69.52
C THR A 14 23.49 -0.30 -68.20
N ALA A 15 23.45 -1.63 -68.08
CA ALA A 15 23.64 -2.37 -66.81
C ALA A 15 24.83 -3.35 -66.78
N LYS A 16 25.54 -3.44 -65.63
CA LYS A 16 26.27 -4.64 -65.17
C LYS A 16 26.74 -4.57 -63.70
N THR A 17 26.79 -5.73 -63.04
CA THR A 17 27.24 -5.96 -61.66
C THR A 17 28.44 -6.93 -61.60
N GLU A 18 29.41 -6.67 -60.72
CA GLU A 18 29.87 -7.60 -59.65
C GLU A 18 30.99 -7.02 -58.76
N SER A 19 30.87 -7.34 -57.46
CA SER A 19 31.69 -7.12 -56.24
C SER A 19 32.55 -5.84 -56.09
N GLY A 20 32.18 -4.98 -55.14
CA GLY A 20 32.94 -3.81 -54.68
C GLY A 20 32.03 -2.61 -54.51
N PHE A 21 31.65 -1.99 -55.63
CA PHE A 21 30.40 -1.30 -55.98
C PHE A 21 30.64 -0.69 -57.38
N THR A 22 29.82 -1.01 -58.39
CA THR A 22 29.92 -0.46 -59.76
C THR A 22 28.52 -0.05 -60.26
N ILE A 23 28.31 1.18 -60.72
CA ILE A 23 26.97 1.67 -61.15
C ILE A 23 26.86 1.71 -62.67
N THR A 24 25.86 1.00 -63.20
CA THR A 24 25.37 1.15 -64.58
C THR A 24 23.86 0.86 -64.63
N GLY A 25 23.05 1.85 -65.06
CA GLY A 25 21.70 1.66 -65.63
C GLY A 25 20.51 1.92 -64.69
N LYS A 26 19.40 2.42 -65.26
CA LYS A 26 18.12 2.64 -64.57
C LYS A 26 17.51 1.37 -63.97
N ASP A 27 17.85 0.20 -64.53
CA ASP A 27 17.23 -1.10 -64.21
C ASP A 27 18.15 -2.04 -63.40
N ALA A 28 19.04 -1.52 -62.56
CA ALA A 28 19.90 -2.35 -61.72
C ALA A 28 19.10 -3.12 -60.64
N THR A 29 19.39 -4.41 -60.46
CA THR A 29 18.77 -5.23 -59.41
C THR A 29 19.45 -5.00 -58.05
N PRO A 30 18.69 -4.88 -56.94
CA PRO A 30 19.27 -4.76 -55.60
C PRO A 30 20.13 -5.97 -55.25
N ASN A 31 21.29 -5.74 -54.64
CA ASN A 31 22.08 -6.79 -54.04
C ASN A 31 21.60 -6.96 -52.59
N PRO A 32 21.42 -8.17 -52.03
CA PRO A 32 20.86 -8.39 -50.69
C PRO A 32 21.45 -7.58 -49.51
N GLY A 33 22.57 -6.88 -49.66
CA GLY A 33 23.15 -5.98 -48.66
C GLY A 33 22.88 -4.47 -48.82
N TYR A 34 22.27 -4.03 -49.93
CA TYR A 34 21.99 -2.61 -50.22
C TYR A 34 20.93 -2.44 -51.34
N SER A 35 20.16 -1.36 -51.29
CA SER A 35 19.13 -1.03 -52.29
C SER A 35 19.42 0.27 -53.02
N PHE A 36 18.79 0.43 -54.20
CA PHE A 36 18.90 1.63 -55.03
C PHE A 36 17.52 2.10 -55.46
N ALA A 37 17.36 3.42 -55.54
CA ALA A 37 16.20 4.06 -56.15
C ALA A 37 16.65 5.20 -57.06
N TRP A 38 16.08 5.27 -58.26
CA TRP A 38 16.25 6.40 -59.17
C TRP A 38 15.05 7.33 -59.09
N ASP A 39 15.29 8.63 -59.25
CA ASP A 39 14.20 9.57 -59.47
C ASP A 39 13.53 9.37 -60.85
N GLN A 40 12.36 9.97 -61.05
CA GLN A 40 11.58 9.80 -62.28
C GLN A 40 12.35 10.24 -63.54
N THR A 41 13.33 11.13 -63.39
CA THR A 41 14.15 11.67 -64.49
C THR A 41 15.39 10.83 -64.79
N GLY A 42 15.71 9.83 -63.95
CA GLY A 42 16.91 9.00 -64.07
C GLY A 42 18.23 9.77 -63.90
N LYS A 43 18.18 10.95 -63.26
CA LYS A 43 19.33 11.82 -63.00
C LYS A 43 19.74 11.84 -61.54
N ILE A 44 18.94 11.31 -60.63
CA ILE A 44 19.27 11.22 -59.21
C ILE A 44 19.21 9.75 -58.79
N ALA A 45 20.32 9.23 -58.25
CA ALA A 45 20.35 7.92 -57.59
C ALA A 45 20.46 8.07 -56.09
N THR A 46 19.61 7.33 -55.38
CA THR A 46 19.62 7.18 -53.93
C THR A 46 20.03 5.76 -53.59
N ILE A 47 21.09 5.61 -52.80
CA ILE A 47 21.59 4.31 -52.33
C ILE A 47 21.34 4.18 -50.83
N THR A 48 20.74 3.07 -50.42
CA THR A 48 20.53 2.72 -49.01
C THR A 48 21.33 1.47 -48.67
N ILE A 49 22.18 1.53 -47.64
CA ILE A 49 23.08 0.44 -47.25
C ILE A 49 22.81 0.08 -45.78
N ASN A 50 22.75 -1.22 -45.48
CA ASN A 50 22.74 -1.70 -44.10
C ASN A 50 24.18 -1.70 -43.56
N TRP A 51 24.49 -0.79 -42.64
CA TRP A 51 25.84 -0.54 -42.14
C TRP A 51 26.43 -1.73 -41.37
N VAL A 52 27.68 -2.09 -41.67
CA VAL A 52 28.50 -2.97 -40.82
C VAL A 52 29.73 -2.18 -40.36
N PRO A 53 29.90 -1.90 -39.05
CA PRO A 53 31.01 -1.11 -38.52
C PRO A 53 32.41 -1.70 -38.85
N GLY A 54 33.40 -0.83 -39.08
CA GLY A 54 34.78 -1.18 -39.46
C GLY A 54 35.01 -1.74 -40.88
N LYS A 55 33.97 -1.92 -41.70
CA LYS A 55 34.10 -2.30 -43.11
C LYS A 55 34.41 -1.08 -43.98
N THR A 56 35.33 -1.25 -44.92
CA THR A 56 35.53 -0.31 -46.03
C THR A 56 34.69 -0.73 -47.21
N TYR A 57 33.89 0.20 -47.71
CA TYR A 57 33.09 0.06 -48.91
C TYR A 57 33.70 0.93 -49.99
N THR A 58 33.98 0.36 -51.16
CA THR A 58 34.65 1.05 -52.26
C THR A 58 33.71 1.12 -53.44
N MET A 59 33.34 2.33 -53.86
CA MET A 59 32.46 2.54 -55.00
C MET A 59 33.20 3.15 -56.19
N THR A 60 33.00 2.57 -57.37
CA THR A 60 33.61 2.99 -58.63
C THR A 60 32.53 3.38 -59.65
N LEU A 61 32.65 4.59 -60.21
CA LEU A 61 31.72 5.11 -61.22
C LEU A 61 32.35 5.04 -62.63
N ASN A 62 31.71 4.28 -63.53
CA ASN A 62 32.36 3.90 -64.79
C ASN A 62 32.08 4.81 -66.00
N GLN A 63 31.02 5.64 -66.03
CA GLN A 63 30.86 6.68 -67.08
C GLN A 63 30.01 7.90 -66.65
N ALA A 64 30.34 9.03 -67.29
CA ALA A 64 29.76 10.38 -67.28
C ALA A 64 30.33 11.39 -66.26
N THR A 65 30.65 12.57 -66.77
CA THR A 65 31.14 13.73 -66.02
C THR A 65 30.02 14.39 -65.22
N SER A 66 30.25 14.62 -63.93
CA SER A 66 29.33 15.36 -63.04
C SER A 66 29.98 16.64 -62.48
N GLN A 67 29.18 17.56 -61.92
CA GLN A 67 29.69 18.67 -61.11
C GLN A 67 29.11 18.62 -59.70
N ASP A 68 29.91 18.95 -58.69
CA ASP A 68 29.43 19.07 -57.30
C ASP A 68 28.77 20.44 -57.03
N THR A 69 28.20 20.62 -55.84
CA THR A 69 27.53 21.86 -55.41
C THR A 69 28.48 23.07 -55.25
N TYR A 70 29.79 22.87 -55.44
CA TYR A 70 30.81 23.92 -55.44
C TYR A 70 31.38 24.20 -56.85
N GLY A 71 30.91 23.50 -57.90
CA GLY A 71 31.27 23.73 -59.30
C GLY A 71 32.45 22.92 -59.84
N ASN A 72 32.93 21.90 -59.13
CA ASN A 72 34.08 21.09 -59.56
C ASN A 72 33.66 20.01 -60.57
N THR A 73 34.39 19.87 -61.69
CA THR A 73 34.12 18.83 -62.71
C THR A 73 34.75 17.50 -62.30
N ILE A 74 33.96 16.43 -62.30
CA ILE A 74 34.38 15.06 -61.96
C ILE A 74 34.46 14.25 -63.25
N GLU A 75 35.65 13.72 -63.59
CA GLU A 75 35.86 12.85 -64.77
C GLU A 75 35.85 11.34 -64.42
N THR A 76 35.72 10.51 -65.46
CA THR A 76 35.51 9.04 -65.41
C THR A 76 36.55 8.28 -64.58
N GLY A 77 36.14 7.26 -63.82
CA GLY A 77 37.02 6.39 -63.02
C GLY A 77 37.09 6.73 -61.52
N PHE A 78 36.19 7.58 -61.02
CA PHE A 78 36.18 7.99 -59.63
C PHE A 78 35.91 6.80 -58.69
N THR A 79 36.88 6.50 -57.84
CA THR A 79 36.75 5.51 -56.76
C THR A 79 36.70 6.24 -55.43
N LYS A 80 35.58 6.14 -54.71
CA LYS A 80 35.45 6.66 -53.34
C LYS A 80 35.35 5.49 -52.38
N SER A 81 36.33 5.37 -51.50
CA SER A 81 36.30 4.44 -50.38
C SER A 81 35.74 5.14 -49.15
N ILE A 82 34.71 4.53 -48.55
CA ILE A 82 34.14 4.94 -47.27
C ILE A 82 34.49 3.85 -46.28
N THR A 83 35.35 4.18 -45.32
CA THR A 83 35.61 3.30 -44.17
C THR A 83 34.64 3.67 -43.06
N THR A 84 33.86 2.70 -42.60
CA THR A 84 32.96 2.88 -41.46
C THR A 84 33.76 3.01 -40.16
N LYS A 85 33.28 3.87 -39.24
CA LYS A 85 33.96 4.21 -37.99
C LYS A 85 34.05 2.99 -37.04
N SER A 86 34.96 3.05 -36.06
CA SER A 86 34.97 2.17 -34.88
C SER A 86 33.64 2.27 -34.12
N GLY A 87 33.25 1.27 -33.32
CA GLY A 87 31.96 1.30 -32.62
C GLY A 87 31.72 0.11 -31.70
N ALA A 88 30.46 -0.15 -31.35
CA ALA A 88 30.05 -1.28 -30.51
C ALA A 88 29.05 -2.20 -31.20
N THR A 89 29.04 -3.46 -30.79
CA THR A 89 27.95 -4.41 -31.03
C THR A 89 27.14 -4.59 -29.76
N PHE A 90 25.82 -4.58 -29.89
CA PHE A 90 24.88 -4.76 -28.79
C PHE A 90 24.27 -6.16 -28.86
N GLY A 91 24.19 -6.84 -27.72
CA GLY A 91 23.30 -7.99 -27.54
C GLY A 91 21.84 -7.54 -27.45
N SER A 92 20.91 -8.50 -27.41
CA SER A 92 19.51 -8.19 -27.17
C SER A 92 19.33 -7.51 -25.80
N LEU A 93 18.61 -6.39 -25.76
CA LEU A 93 18.14 -5.79 -24.52
C LEU A 93 16.96 -6.63 -24.00
N ASN A 94 17.10 -7.21 -22.81
CA ASN A 94 16.04 -8.00 -22.18
C ASN A 94 15.56 -7.28 -20.91
N LEU A 95 14.25 -7.05 -20.80
CA LEU A 95 13.63 -6.52 -19.59
C LEU A 95 13.18 -7.70 -18.70
N GLU A 96 13.60 -7.70 -17.44
CA GLU A 96 13.32 -8.77 -16.48
C GLU A 96 12.09 -8.44 -15.62
N SER A 97 11.87 -7.17 -15.30
CA SER A 97 10.70 -6.71 -14.56
C SER A 97 10.39 -5.26 -14.86
N VAL A 98 9.10 -4.92 -14.95
CA VAL A 98 8.59 -3.56 -15.13
C VAL A 98 7.56 -3.27 -14.03
N SER A 99 7.70 -2.14 -13.35
CA SER A 99 6.76 -1.61 -12.37
C SER A 99 6.08 -0.33 -12.91
N ASP A 100 5.41 0.41 -12.03
CA ASP A 100 4.81 1.70 -12.35
C ASP A 100 5.87 2.79 -12.57
N THR A 101 6.99 2.76 -11.83
CA THR A 101 8.04 3.79 -11.92
C THR A 101 9.45 3.27 -12.15
N THR A 102 9.63 1.94 -12.24
CA THR A 102 10.95 1.32 -12.38
C THR A 102 10.95 0.17 -13.40
N CYS A 103 12.09 -0.11 -14.01
CA CYS A 103 12.30 -1.35 -14.74
C CYS A 103 13.71 -1.90 -14.52
N LYS A 104 13.87 -3.22 -14.70
CA LYS A 104 15.15 -3.93 -14.61
C LYS A 104 15.43 -4.65 -15.91
N GLY A 105 16.68 -4.66 -16.35
CA GLY A 105 17.05 -5.35 -17.58
C GLY A 105 18.54 -5.61 -17.74
N THR A 106 18.87 -6.33 -18.79
CA THR A 106 20.22 -6.77 -19.12
C THR A 106 20.55 -6.52 -20.60
N CYS A 107 21.78 -6.10 -20.88
CA CYS A 107 22.31 -6.01 -22.24
C CYS A 107 23.84 -6.13 -22.23
N THR A 108 24.37 -6.85 -23.22
CA THR A 108 25.81 -6.96 -23.45
C THR A 108 26.26 -5.92 -24.48
N ILE A 109 27.32 -5.15 -24.18
CA ILE A 109 27.87 -4.14 -25.10
C ILE A 109 29.34 -4.48 -25.34
N VAL A 110 29.68 -4.88 -26.57
CA VAL A 110 31.02 -5.34 -26.93
C VAL A 110 31.70 -4.32 -27.84
N PRO A 111 32.87 -3.76 -27.46
CA PRO A 111 33.64 -2.86 -28.32
C PRO A 111 34.15 -3.60 -29.56
N GLN A 112 34.12 -2.92 -30.70
CA GLN A 112 34.63 -3.41 -31.97
C GLN A 112 35.74 -2.50 -32.50
N ASN A 113 36.73 -3.10 -33.15
CA ASN A 113 37.80 -2.40 -33.88
C ASN A 113 38.53 -1.33 -33.02
N SER A 114 38.91 -1.71 -31.79
CA SER A 114 39.66 -0.86 -30.85
C SER A 114 38.91 0.40 -30.37
N ALA A 115 37.58 0.44 -30.45
CA ALA A 115 36.78 1.50 -29.85
C ALA A 115 37.03 1.58 -28.33
N VAL A 116 37.38 2.77 -27.85
CA VAL A 116 37.53 3.05 -26.41
C VAL A 116 36.25 3.70 -25.91
N PHE A 117 35.49 2.96 -25.10
CA PHE A 117 34.26 3.47 -24.50
C PHE A 117 34.59 4.52 -23.44
N ILE A 118 33.93 5.67 -23.55
CA ILE A 118 33.93 6.74 -22.56
C ILE A 118 32.84 6.45 -21.53
N GLU A 119 31.67 6.02 -22.01
CA GLU A 119 30.46 5.81 -21.22
C GLU A 119 29.57 4.77 -21.89
N SER A 120 28.81 4.01 -21.12
CA SER A 120 27.78 3.11 -21.64
C SER A 120 26.61 3.02 -20.67
N GLY A 121 25.44 2.62 -21.16
CA GLY A 121 24.27 2.47 -20.30
C GLY A 121 23.00 2.29 -21.12
N VAL A 122 21.89 2.78 -20.57
CA VAL A 122 20.59 2.89 -21.26
C VAL A 122 20.05 4.30 -21.21
N CYS A 123 19.35 4.67 -22.26
CA CYS A 123 18.59 5.89 -22.38
C CYS A 123 17.16 5.58 -22.84
N TRP A 124 16.19 6.40 -22.42
CA TRP A 124 14.79 6.19 -22.76
C TRP A 124 14.06 7.51 -23.03
N HIS A 125 12.91 7.39 -23.69
CA HIS A 125 11.97 8.48 -23.87
C HIS A 125 10.53 7.93 -23.93
N PRO A 126 9.52 8.74 -23.57
CA PRO A 126 8.13 8.38 -23.83
C PRO A 126 7.89 8.22 -25.33
N VAL A 127 7.08 7.24 -25.73
CA VAL A 127 6.69 7.04 -27.14
C VAL A 127 5.96 8.26 -27.69
N SER A 128 5.21 8.98 -26.84
CA SER A 128 4.51 10.23 -27.18
C SER A 128 5.44 11.43 -27.42
N ALA A 129 6.70 11.39 -26.97
CA ALA A 129 7.66 12.49 -27.07
C ALA A 129 9.05 12.02 -27.57
N PRO A 130 9.15 11.55 -28.83
CA PRO A 130 10.37 10.90 -29.36
C PRO A 130 11.57 11.85 -29.59
N SER A 131 11.38 13.17 -29.48
CA SER A 131 12.45 14.16 -29.67
C SER A 131 13.29 14.43 -28.42
N GLU A 132 12.96 13.85 -27.27
CA GLU A 132 13.63 14.10 -25.99
C GLU A 132 14.24 12.82 -25.40
N ILE A 133 15.36 12.35 -25.97
CA ILE A 133 16.24 11.43 -25.23
C ILE A 133 16.96 12.28 -24.16
N SER A 134 16.33 12.43 -23.00
CA SER A 134 16.76 13.33 -21.92
C SER A 134 17.28 12.61 -20.68
N THR A 135 17.15 11.28 -20.64
CA THR A 135 17.49 10.45 -19.47
C THR A 135 18.51 9.39 -19.84
N PHE A 136 19.59 9.33 -19.07
CA PHE A 136 20.74 8.46 -19.28
C PHE A 136 21.15 7.85 -17.94
N THR A 137 21.48 6.57 -17.95
CA THR A 137 22.18 5.91 -16.84
C THR A 137 23.67 5.85 -17.16
N THR A 138 24.54 6.15 -16.19
CA THR A 138 25.99 6.13 -16.40
C THR A 138 26.61 4.88 -15.76
N ASP A 139 27.10 3.95 -16.58
CA ASP A 139 27.97 2.85 -16.13
C ASP A 139 29.19 2.69 -17.05
N VAL A 140 30.39 2.70 -16.47
CA VAL A 140 31.63 2.58 -17.24
C VAL A 140 32.12 1.13 -17.22
N ALA A 141 31.44 0.24 -17.98
CA ALA A 141 32.01 -0.81 -18.84
C ALA A 141 31.12 -2.07 -19.05
N GLY A 142 30.93 -2.45 -20.32
CA GLY A 142 31.09 -3.84 -20.80
C GLY A 142 29.88 -4.79 -20.79
N SER A 143 28.86 -4.54 -19.99
CA SER A 143 27.54 -5.19 -20.00
C SER A 143 26.85 -4.81 -18.70
N PHE A 144 25.62 -4.32 -18.75
CA PHE A 144 24.87 -4.10 -17.50
C PHE A 144 24.01 -5.33 -17.23
N THR A 145 24.12 -5.86 -16.01
CA THR A 145 23.32 -6.96 -15.50
C THR A 145 22.53 -6.43 -14.30
N ASN A 146 21.21 -6.53 -14.32
CA ASN A 146 20.30 -6.02 -13.28
C ASN A 146 20.33 -4.49 -13.06
N LEU A 147 20.50 -3.71 -14.13
CA LEU A 147 20.42 -2.25 -14.03
C LEU A 147 19.00 -1.85 -13.64
N SER A 148 18.85 -1.23 -12.48
CA SER A 148 17.57 -0.71 -12.01
C SER A 148 17.42 0.72 -12.48
N ILE A 149 16.43 0.93 -13.34
CA ILE A 149 16.14 2.23 -13.96
C ILE A 149 14.90 2.78 -13.26
N THR A 150 15.00 4.01 -12.79
CA THR A 150 13.95 4.69 -12.02
C THR A 150 13.56 5.99 -12.72
N GLY A 151 12.38 6.52 -12.39
CA GLY A 151 11.92 7.81 -12.93
C GLY A 151 11.03 7.67 -14.17
N PHE A 152 10.38 6.52 -14.34
CA PHE A 152 9.29 6.41 -15.31
C PHE A 152 7.99 6.95 -14.74
N GLU A 153 7.17 7.52 -15.62
CA GLU A 153 5.78 7.85 -15.32
C GLU A 153 4.92 6.57 -15.45
N PRO A 154 3.98 6.33 -14.53
CA PRO A 154 3.04 5.22 -14.61
C PRO A 154 2.09 5.34 -15.81
N ASP A 155 1.58 4.20 -16.30
CA ASP A 155 0.71 4.09 -17.49
C ASP A 155 1.26 4.77 -18.76
N THR A 156 2.57 4.71 -18.96
CA THR A 156 3.25 5.39 -20.05
C THR A 156 4.05 4.39 -20.87
N ASP A 157 3.86 4.44 -22.19
CA ASP A 157 4.67 3.68 -23.13
C ASP A 157 6.04 4.33 -23.28
N TYR A 158 7.08 3.57 -23.00
CA TYR A 158 8.47 3.99 -23.14
C TYR A 158 9.18 3.18 -24.20
N LYS A 159 10.14 3.86 -24.83
CA LYS A 159 11.13 3.22 -25.70
C LYS A 159 12.51 3.37 -25.09
N ILE A 160 13.16 2.24 -24.83
CA ILE A 160 14.46 2.17 -24.18
C ILE A 160 15.52 1.61 -25.12
N TYR A 161 16.72 2.18 -25.06
CA TYR A 161 17.87 1.82 -25.90
C TYR A 161 19.11 1.64 -25.03
N PRO A 162 19.93 0.60 -25.27
CA PRO A 162 21.30 0.63 -24.80
C PRO A 162 22.10 1.64 -25.62
N TYR A 163 23.03 2.36 -24.99
CA TYR A 163 23.92 3.29 -25.67
C TYR A 163 25.37 3.11 -25.25
N VAL A 164 26.26 3.60 -26.11
CA VAL A 164 27.66 3.80 -25.79
C VAL A 164 28.13 5.15 -26.33
N ILE A 165 28.95 5.83 -25.55
CA ILE A 165 29.75 6.98 -25.97
C ILE A 165 31.19 6.50 -26.11
N TYR A 166 31.82 6.72 -27.26
CA TYR A 166 33.20 6.29 -27.51
C TYR A 166 33.95 7.29 -28.37
N ASN A 167 35.28 7.26 -28.29
CA ASN A 167 36.14 8.02 -29.19
C ASN A 167 36.50 7.17 -30.42
N ASP A 168 36.42 7.77 -31.61
CA ASP A 168 37.13 7.26 -32.78
C ASP A 168 38.58 7.79 -32.81
N SER A 169 39.36 7.33 -33.78
CA SER A 169 40.77 7.71 -33.96
C SER A 169 41.02 9.21 -34.21
N ASN A 170 39.98 10.06 -34.27
CA ASN A 170 40.05 11.52 -34.46
C ASN A 170 39.64 12.33 -33.21
N GLU A 171 39.64 11.72 -32.01
CA GLU A 171 39.44 12.38 -30.69
C GLU A 171 38.09 13.09 -30.46
N LYS A 172 37.05 12.82 -31.26
CA LYS A 172 35.68 13.31 -31.00
C LYS A 172 34.79 12.21 -30.43
N PRO A 173 33.99 12.47 -29.37
CA PRO A 173 33.07 11.48 -28.80
C PRO A 173 31.85 11.29 -29.71
N TYR A 174 31.47 10.04 -29.94
CA TYR A 174 30.28 9.63 -30.67
C TYR A 174 29.35 8.83 -29.77
N ILE A 175 28.04 9.06 -29.92
CA ILE A 175 27.00 8.24 -29.31
C ILE A 175 26.50 7.22 -30.34
N GLN A 176 26.45 5.95 -29.95
CA GLN A 176 25.81 4.88 -30.71
C GLN A 176 24.72 4.23 -29.86
N LEU A 177 23.53 4.07 -30.45
CA LEU A 177 22.40 3.36 -29.84
C LEU A 177 22.33 1.93 -30.38
N GLY A 178 21.91 0.99 -29.53
CA GLY A 178 21.57 -0.38 -29.93
C GLY A 178 20.09 -0.55 -30.24
N GLY A 179 19.66 -1.81 -30.31
CA GLY A 179 18.25 -2.16 -30.56
C GLY A 179 17.35 -1.70 -29.40
N SER A 180 16.17 -1.20 -29.74
CA SER A 180 15.19 -0.71 -28.75
C SER A 180 14.24 -1.80 -28.28
N VAL A 181 13.76 -1.67 -27.05
CA VAL A 181 12.56 -2.36 -26.56
C VAL A 181 11.50 -1.32 -26.23
N GLU A 182 10.25 -1.60 -26.59
CA GLU A 182 9.09 -0.84 -26.14
C GLU A 182 8.42 -1.59 -25.00
N PHE A 183 8.04 -0.87 -23.96
CA PHE A 183 7.30 -1.42 -22.83
C PHE A 183 6.39 -0.36 -22.23
N SER A 184 5.29 -0.79 -21.62
CA SER A 184 4.39 0.07 -20.86
C SER A 184 4.75 -0.06 -19.39
N THR A 185 4.92 1.07 -18.70
CA THR A 185 4.89 1.03 -17.23
C THR A 185 3.50 0.60 -16.77
N ASN A 186 3.45 -0.08 -15.64
CA ASN A 186 2.16 -0.44 -15.09
C ASN A 186 1.38 0.83 -14.75
N PRO A 187 0.06 0.88 -15.01
CA PRO A 187 -0.75 1.99 -14.56
C PRO A 187 -0.67 2.11 -13.04
N LEU A 188 -0.55 3.34 -12.55
CA LEU A 188 -0.80 3.65 -11.14
C LEU A 188 -2.24 3.24 -10.88
N ALA A 189 -2.43 2.24 -10.04
CA ALA A 189 -3.61 1.40 -10.10
C ALA A 189 -4.92 2.19 -9.90
N GLY A 190 -5.70 2.34 -10.99
CA GLY A 190 -6.96 3.08 -11.03
C GLY A 190 -7.57 3.16 -12.44
N GLY A 191 -8.05 2.02 -12.95
CA GLY A 191 -8.92 1.92 -14.14
C GLY A 191 -8.22 1.58 -15.45
N THR A 192 -8.61 0.45 -16.07
CA THR A 192 -8.43 0.21 -17.51
C THR A 192 -9.71 0.59 -18.22
N ASP A 193 -9.68 1.61 -19.09
CA ASP A 193 -10.54 1.62 -20.27
C ASP A 193 -9.81 2.35 -21.40
N SER A 194 -9.43 1.60 -22.42
CA SER A 194 -8.57 2.04 -23.53
C SER A 194 -9.33 2.74 -24.66
N ASP A 195 -10.54 3.23 -24.44
CA ASP A 195 -11.43 3.69 -25.52
C ASP A 195 -11.97 5.13 -25.36
N SER A 196 -11.28 6.02 -24.64
CA SER A 196 -11.64 7.45 -24.64
C SER A 196 -10.42 8.37 -24.67
N PRO A 197 -10.21 9.13 -25.76
CA PRO A 197 -9.07 10.05 -25.90
C PRO A 197 -9.26 11.38 -25.16
N GLU A 198 -10.23 11.47 -24.25
CA GLU A 198 -10.45 12.63 -23.37
C GLU A 198 -10.60 12.17 -21.91
N VAL A 199 -9.54 11.68 -21.29
CA VAL A 199 -9.55 11.36 -19.86
C VAL A 199 -8.73 12.40 -19.10
N ASN A 200 -9.44 13.34 -18.48
CA ASN A 200 -8.93 14.10 -17.34
C ASN A 200 -8.51 13.10 -16.26
N TYR A 201 -7.26 13.21 -15.79
CA TYR A 201 -6.66 12.46 -14.68
C TYR A 201 -7.70 12.13 -13.59
N LEU A 202 -8.09 10.86 -13.47
CA LEU A 202 -9.17 10.44 -12.57
C LEU A 202 -8.69 10.45 -11.12
N VAL A 203 -9.16 11.43 -10.35
CA VAL A 203 -9.23 11.36 -8.88
C VAL A 203 -10.08 10.15 -8.51
N SER A 204 -9.71 9.43 -7.45
CA SER A 204 -10.45 8.25 -6.98
C SER A 204 -11.96 8.54 -6.81
N THR A 205 -12.81 7.86 -7.59
CA THR A 205 -14.28 7.98 -7.56
C THR A 205 -14.95 6.64 -7.28
N ILE A 206 -16.25 6.63 -7.00
CA ILE A 206 -17.00 5.38 -6.75
C ILE A 206 -16.97 4.41 -7.95
N ASP A 207 -17.02 4.96 -9.17
CA ASP A 207 -16.99 4.21 -10.43
C ASP A 207 -15.56 3.76 -10.78
N TYR A 208 -14.57 4.57 -10.41
CA TYR A 208 -13.14 4.32 -10.65
C TYR A 208 -12.35 4.38 -9.33
N PRO A 209 -12.41 3.31 -8.50
CA PRO A 209 -11.71 3.27 -7.23
C PRO A 209 -10.20 3.12 -7.43
N TYR A 210 -9.42 3.64 -6.49
CA TYR A 210 -7.97 3.45 -6.42
C TYR A 210 -7.67 2.03 -5.91
N PHE A 211 -6.86 1.27 -6.64
CA PHE A 211 -6.57 -0.12 -6.28
C PHE A 211 -5.32 -0.24 -5.40
N VAL A 212 -5.46 -0.86 -4.24
CA VAL A 212 -4.38 -0.99 -3.26
C VAL A 212 -3.82 -2.42 -3.30
N SER A 213 -2.58 -2.59 -3.74
CA SER A 213 -1.96 -3.92 -3.89
C SER A 213 -0.58 -4.04 -3.26
N SER A 214 -0.03 -2.93 -2.75
CA SER A 214 1.32 -2.86 -2.21
C SER A 214 1.37 -1.90 -1.02
N PRO A 215 2.43 -1.98 -0.19
CA PRO A 215 2.66 -1.01 0.88
C PRO A 215 2.69 0.43 0.37
N ARG A 216 3.30 0.66 -0.79
CA ARG A 216 3.35 1.98 -1.44
C ARG A 216 1.97 2.55 -1.70
N HIS A 217 1.07 1.74 -2.29
CA HIS A 217 -0.30 2.18 -2.56
C HIS A 217 -1.04 2.57 -1.28
N LEU A 218 -0.81 1.83 -0.20
CA LEU A 218 -1.43 2.10 1.11
C LEU A 218 -0.91 3.41 1.72
N ILE A 219 0.42 3.62 1.69
CA ILE A 219 1.10 4.83 2.20
C ILE A 219 0.73 6.08 1.39
N THR A 220 0.42 5.92 0.10
CA THR A 220 0.08 7.03 -0.81
C THR A 220 -1.28 7.68 -0.46
N ILE A 221 -2.16 6.98 0.27
CA ILE A 221 -3.48 7.49 0.64
C ILE A 221 -3.35 8.70 1.56
N GLY A 222 -3.87 9.84 1.11
CA GLY A 222 -3.81 11.13 1.78
C GLY A 222 -2.53 11.93 1.52
N ASN A 223 -1.55 11.34 0.85
CA ASN A 223 -0.23 11.94 0.58
C ASN A 223 -0.02 12.26 -0.90
N HIS A 224 -1.04 12.07 -1.75
CA HIS A 224 -0.95 12.32 -3.18
C HIS A 224 -2.32 12.72 -3.76
N ASP A 225 -2.34 13.64 -4.73
CA ASP A 225 -3.58 14.18 -5.33
C ASP A 225 -4.47 13.09 -5.96
N ARG A 226 -3.87 12.00 -6.45
CA ARG A 226 -4.57 10.83 -7.02
C ARG A 226 -5.16 9.88 -5.97
N ALA A 227 -4.70 9.96 -4.73
CA ALA A 227 -5.18 9.16 -3.61
C ALA A 227 -5.59 10.09 -2.45
N PRO A 228 -6.60 10.94 -2.61
CA PRO A 228 -7.00 11.89 -1.58
C PRO A 228 -7.76 11.23 -0.42
N LEU A 229 -7.81 11.88 0.74
CA LEU A 229 -8.48 11.35 1.94
C LEU A 229 -9.99 11.13 1.80
N ASN A 230 -10.63 11.66 0.75
CA ASN A 230 -12.03 11.47 0.41
C ASN A 230 -12.26 10.48 -0.76
N GLY A 231 -11.23 9.72 -1.16
CA GLY A 231 -11.30 8.78 -2.28
C GLY A 231 -11.99 7.44 -1.96
N HIS A 232 -12.13 6.59 -2.98
CA HIS A 232 -12.68 5.23 -2.88
C HIS A 232 -11.61 4.17 -3.18
N TYR A 233 -11.33 3.31 -2.22
CA TYR A 233 -10.20 2.40 -2.25
C TYR A 233 -10.64 0.94 -2.24
N ARG A 234 -10.00 0.11 -3.07
CA ARG A 234 -10.23 -1.34 -3.11
C ARG A 234 -8.91 -2.10 -3.09
N GLN A 235 -8.69 -2.89 -2.07
CA GLN A 235 -7.51 -3.75 -2.00
C GLN A 235 -7.65 -4.91 -3.00
N THR A 236 -6.58 -5.20 -3.74
CA THR A 236 -6.56 -6.23 -4.80
C THR A 236 -5.53 -7.33 -4.57
N ALA A 237 -4.65 -7.17 -3.58
CA ALA A 237 -3.67 -8.17 -3.17
C ALA A 237 -3.41 -8.09 -1.67
N ALA A 238 -2.85 -9.15 -1.09
CA ALA A 238 -2.30 -9.09 0.27
C ALA A 238 -1.13 -8.09 0.33
N ILE A 239 -1.03 -7.33 1.41
CA ILE A 239 -0.04 -6.28 1.62
C ILE A 239 0.82 -6.64 2.82
N ASN A 240 2.14 -6.74 2.62
CA ASN A 240 3.08 -6.98 3.71
C ASN A 240 3.70 -5.66 4.19
N MET A 241 3.30 -5.22 5.38
CA MET A 241 3.76 -4.01 6.07
C MET A 241 4.86 -4.28 7.10
N ASP A 242 5.47 -5.47 7.08
CA ASP A 242 6.54 -5.86 7.99
C ASP A 242 7.67 -4.81 8.04
N HIS A 243 7.98 -4.34 9.25
CA HIS A 243 8.90 -3.23 9.49
C HIS A 243 10.31 -3.50 8.95
N GLU A 244 10.86 -4.69 9.18
CA GLU A 244 12.19 -5.05 8.67
C GLU A 244 12.23 -5.11 7.14
N THR A 245 11.14 -5.59 6.53
CA THR A 245 10.99 -5.62 5.07
C THR A 245 10.93 -4.20 4.49
N LEU A 246 10.17 -3.30 5.11
CA LEU A 246 10.05 -1.91 4.66
C LEU A 246 11.35 -1.11 4.84
N ILE A 247 12.11 -1.32 5.92
CA ILE A 247 13.44 -0.72 6.12
C ILE A 247 14.41 -1.16 5.02
N LYS A 248 14.42 -2.44 4.65
CA LYS A 248 15.29 -2.93 3.55
C LYS A 248 14.95 -2.27 2.22
N ILE A 249 13.66 -2.12 1.91
CA ILE A 249 13.21 -1.43 0.70
C ILE A 249 13.63 0.05 0.73
N ASN A 250 13.46 0.74 1.87
CA ASN A 250 13.87 2.14 2.05
C ASN A 250 15.38 2.34 1.81
N ASN A 251 16.22 1.46 2.35
CA ASN A 251 17.68 1.57 2.22
C ASN A 251 18.20 1.19 0.82
N GLU A 252 17.45 0.39 0.06
CA GLU A 252 17.82 -0.02 -1.31
C GLU A 252 17.25 0.91 -2.40
N TYR A 253 16.15 1.62 -2.13
CA TYR A 253 15.45 2.44 -3.12
C TYR A 253 15.09 3.81 -2.51
N SER A 254 15.64 4.89 -3.08
CA SER A 254 15.28 6.28 -2.73
C SER A 254 13.95 6.72 -3.36
N ASP A 255 12.96 5.82 -3.40
CA ASP A 255 11.63 6.11 -3.94
C ASP A 255 10.67 6.59 -2.85
N LEU A 256 9.42 6.89 -3.23
CA LEU A 256 8.39 7.50 -2.36
C LEU A 256 8.14 6.74 -1.04
N ILE A 257 8.45 5.43 -0.97
CA ILE A 257 8.34 4.66 0.29
C ILE A 257 9.38 5.17 1.30
N GLY A 258 10.58 5.54 0.83
CA GLY A 258 11.66 6.02 1.67
C GLY A 258 11.52 7.45 2.20
N THR A 259 10.56 8.21 1.67
CA THR A 259 10.21 9.54 2.18
C THR A 259 8.95 9.55 3.06
N LEU A 260 8.14 8.49 3.06
CA LEU A 260 6.83 8.42 3.74
C LEU A 260 6.73 7.31 4.81
N TYR A 261 7.77 6.52 5.04
CA TYR A 261 7.87 5.57 6.14
C TYR A 261 8.91 6.02 7.16
N ASP A 262 8.53 6.10 8.44
CA ASP A 262 9.45 6.49 9.51
C ASP A 262 10.12 5.23 10.08
N GLU A 263 11.44 5.07 9.89
CA GLU A 263 12.16 3.89 10.41
C GLU A 263 12.11 3.75 11.94
N THR A 264 11.80 4.82 12.67
CA THR A 264 11.69 4.81 14.14
C THR A 264 10.26 4.63 14.62
N LYS A 265 9.28 5.19 13.89
CA LYS A 265 7.86 5.19 14.28
C LYS A 265 6.98 4.24 13.47
N GLY A 266 7.50 3.65 12.41
CA GLY A 266 6.76 2.78 11.52
C GLY A 266 5.85 3.52 10.54
N PHE A 267 4.69 2.92 10.31
CA PHE A 267 3.68 3.47 9.39
C PHE A 267 3.12 4.80 9.91
N ASP A 268 2.92 5.75 8.98
CA ASP A 268 2.22 7.01 9.26
C ASP A 268 0.71 6.82 9.07
N PRO A 269 -0.09 6.90 10.14
CA PRO A 269 -1.54 6.71 10.08
C PRO A 269 -2.22 7.53 8.98
N ILE A 270 -3.18 6.93 8.27
CA ILE A 270 -3.93 7.61 7.21
C ILE A 270 -4.88 8.64 7.81
N GLY A 271 -4.78 9.88 7.34
CA GLY A 271 -5.57 11.01 7.83
C GLY A 271 -5.06 11.53 9.18
N SER A 272 -5.71 12.58 9.69
CA SER A 272 -5.40 13.20 10.98
C SER A 272 -6.62 13.86 11.58
N ALA A 273 -6.53 14.33 12.83
CA ALA A 273 -7.63 15.06 13.45
C ALA A 273 -7.98 16.37 12.70
N ALA A 274 -7.03 16.99 12.01
CA ALA A 274 -7.27 18.20 11.21
C ALA A 274 -7.76 17.88 9.78
N SER A 275 -7.50 16.68 9.29
CA SER A 275 -7.88 16.22 7.96
C SER A 275 -8.22 14.73 8.04
N PRO A 276 -9.43 14.38 8.50
CA PRO A 276 -9.83 13.00 8.66
C PRO A 276 -10.00 12.32 7.30
N PHE A 277 -9.88 11.00 7.28
CA PHE A 277 -10.29 10.20 6.14
C PHE A 277 -11.82 10.19 6.06
N THR A 278 -12.37 10.57 4.90
CA THR A 278 -13.82 10.66 4.65
C THR A 278 -14.29 9.79 3.49
N GLY A 279 -13.36 9.04 2.90
CA GLY A 279 -13.60 8.16 1.77
C GLY A 279 -14.17 6.79 2.15
N THR A 280 -14.00 5.85 1.22
CA THR A 280 -14.35 4.43 1.45
C THR A 280 -13.13 3.55 1.25
N TYR A 281 -12.93 2.55 2.10
CA TYR A 281 -11.87 1.56 1.92
C TYR A 281 -12.43 0.15 2.06
N SER A 282 -12.31 -0.66 0.99
CA SER A 282 -12.66 -2.08 1.00
C SER A 282 -11.43 -2.96 0.90
N GLY A 283 -11.13 -3.74 1.94
CA GLY A 283 -10.01 -4.69 1.93
C GLY A 283 -10.28 -5.94 1.06
N ARG A 284 -11.53 -6.15 0.64
CA ARG A 284 -11.95 -7.31 -0.20
C ARG A 284 -11.40 -8.65 0.28
N ASP A 285 -11.32 -8.83 1.61
CA ASP A 285 -10.82 -10.04 2.27
C ASP A 285 -9.31 -10.32 2.13
N ASN A 286 -8.54 -9.40 1.54
CA ASN A 286 -7.08 -9.48 1.52
C ASN A 286 -6.50 -9.11 2.89
N GLU A 287 -5.33 -9.67 3.20
CA GLU A 287 -4.62 -9.40 4.46
C GLU A 287 -3.69 -8.20 4.32
N ILE A 288 -3.60 -7.40 5.39
CA ILE A 288 -2.53 -6.46 5.66
C ILE A 288 -1.73 -7.06 6.83
N SER A 289 -0.54 -7.57 6.55
CA SER A 289 0.28 -8.27 7.55
C SER A 289 1.41 -7.39 8.08
N GLY A 290 1.80 -7.56 9.34
CA GLY A 290 3.03 -6.95 9.85
C GLY A 290 2.92 -5.46 10.19
N LEU A 291 1.70 -4.91 10.33
CA LEU A 291 1.50 -3.48 10.57
C LEU A 291 2.18 -3.04 11.87
N TYR A 292 3.20 -2.19 11.74
CA TYR A 292 3.98 -1.64 12.84
C TYR A 292 3.78 -0.12 12.91
N ILE A 293 3.27 0.36 14.06
CA ILE A 293 3.11 1.78 14.38
C ILE A 293 3.62 1.99 15.80
N ASP A 294 4.73 2.70 15.97
CA ASP A 294 5.31 3.08 17.26
C ASP A 294 5.27 4.59 17.47
N ARG A 295 4.10 5.08 17.90
CA ARG A 295 3.81 6.50 18.10
C ARG A 295 3.32 6.75 19.52
N PHE A 296 4.05 6.21 20.49
CA PHE A 296 3.63 6.11 21.89
C PHE A 296 3.33 7.47 22.58
N ASP A 297 3.75 8.58 21.99
CA ASP A 297 3.47 9.96 22.45
C ASP A 297 2.35 10.67 21.68
N GLU A 298 1.83 10.07 20.61
CA GLU A 298 0.84 10.66 19.71
C GLU A 298 -0.57 10.12 19.97
N ASP A 299 -1.57 10.96 19.74
CA ASP A 299 -2.98 10.61 19.88
C ASP A 299 -3.55 10.16 18.53
N ASN A 300 -4.66 9.41 18.57
CA ASN A 300 -5.39 8.91 17.38
C ASN A 300 -4.52 7.99 16.53
N VAL A 301 -4.19 6.82 17.08
CA VAL A 301 -3.25 5.88 16.45
C VAL A 301 -3.98 4.62 15.99
N GLY A 302 -3.80 4.30 14.72
CA GLY A 302 -4.31 3.12 14.02
C GLY A 302 -3.91 3.17 12.55
N LEU A 303 -4.31 2.18 11.73
CA LEU A 303 -4.10 2.26 10.28
C LEU A 303 -4.67 3.57 9.71
N PHE A 304 -5.85 3.97 10.19
CA PHE A 304 -6.42 5.30 10.01
C PHE A 304 -6.30 6.07 11.33
N SER A 305 -5.73 7.27 11.30
CA SER A 305 -5.64 8.11 12.51
C SER A 305 -7.04 8.54 12.95
N CYS A 306 -7.71 9.28 12.08
CA CYS A 306 -9.05 9.80 12.29
C CYS A 306 -9.90 9.57 11.05
N ILE A 307 -11.14 9.16 11.26
CA ILE A 307 -12.15 9.07 10.21
C ILE A 307 -13.33 9.99 10.50
N ASP A 308 -14.03 10.42 9.45
CA ASP A 308 -15.27 11.18 9.54
C ASP A 308 -16.18 10.79 8.38
N SER A 309 -17.38 10.31 8.68
CA SER A 309 -18.36 9.90 7.66
C SER A 309 -17.83 8.84 6.68
N ALA A 310 -16.80 8.09 7.08
CA ALA A 310 -16.12 7.11 6.24
C ALA A 310 -16.74 5.72 6.34
N GLU A 311 -16.53 4.92 5.30
CA GLU A 311 -16.91 3.51 5.27
C GLU A 311 -15.66 2.62 5.12
N LEU A 312 -15.38 1.83 6.16
CA LEU A 312 -14.29 0.85 6.17
C LEU A 312 -14.88 -0.56 6.21
N SER A 313 -14.56 -1.38 5.21
CA SER A 313 -15.15 -2.72 5.08
C SER A 313 -14.15 -3.81 4.68
N ARG A 314 -14.33 -5.03 5.20
CA ARG A 314 -13.60 -6.23 4.75
C ARG A 314 -12.08 -6.11 4.84
N ILE A 315 -11.58 -5.36 5.83
CA ILE A 315 -10.15 -5.17 6.09
C ILE A 315 -9.69 -6.23 7.07
N LYS A 316 -8.60 -6.94 6.76
CA LYS A 316 -8.03 -7.96 7.65
C LYS A 316 -6.59 -7.58 8.00
N ILE A 317 -6.37 -7.14 9.23
CA ILE A 317 -5.03 -6.88 9.75
C ILE A 317 -4.56 -8.11 10.51
N VAL A 318 -3.36 -8.61 10.20
CA VAL A 318 -2.75 -9.75 10.87
C VAL A 318 -1.36 -9.40 11.35
N ASN A 319 -0.96 -9.89 12.52
CA ASN A 319 0.36 -9.67 13.12
C ASN A 319 0.76 -8.19 13.17
N PHE A 320 0.23 -7.47 14.15
CA PHE A 320 0.40 -6.03 14.28
C PHE A 320 1.06 -5.66 15.60
N LEU A 321 1.75 -4.53 15.62
CA LEU A 321 2.18 -3.84 16.83
C LEU A 321 1.78 -2.36 16.72
N ILE A 322 0.90 -1.93 17.61
CA ILE A 322 0.37 -0.56 17.61
C ILE A 322 0.67 0.05 18.97
N ARG A 323 1.42 1.14 19.00
CA ARG A 323 1.74 1.90 20.21
C ARG A 323 1.28 3.35 20.04
N GLY A 324 0.45 3.83 20.96
CA GLY A 324 -0.09 5.19 20.93
C GLY A 324 -0.30 5.77 22.33
N LYS A 325 -0.74 7.03 22.41
CA LYS A 325 -1.09 7.69 23.67
C LYS A 325 -2.58 7.60 23.96
N ASN A 326 -3.40 8.48 23.37
CA ASN A 326 -4.86 8.43 23.48
C ASN A 326 -5.51 7.98 22.18
N ASN A 327 -6.73 7.41 22.26
CA ASN A 327 -7.53 6.99 21.11
C ASN A 327 -6.76 6.03 20.22
N VAL A 328 -6.52 4.82 20.72
CA VAL A 328 -5.69 3.81 20.03
C VAL A 328 -6.55 2.63 19.61
N GLY A 329 -6.48 2.26 18.34
CA GLY A 329 -7.12 1.06 17.79
C GLY A 329 -6.33 0.52 16.62
N THR A 330 -6.40 -0.79 16.36
CA THR A 330 -5.60 -1.37 15.27
C THR A 330 -6.00 -0.81 13.91
N LEU A 331 -7.30 -0.61 13.69
CA LEU A 331 -7.81 -0.08 12.41
C LEU A 331 -7.98 1.43 12.46
N VAL A 332 -8.58 1.96 13.54
CA VAL A 332 -8.93 3.38 13.64
C VAL A 332 -8.58 3.93 15.02
N GLY A 333 -7.90 5.07 15.07
CA GLY A 333 -7.67 5.81 16.30
C GLY A 333 -8.96 6.44 16.84
N SER A 334 -9.53 7.38 16.08
CA SER A 334 -10.79 8.06 16.45
C SER A 334 -11.75 8.29 15.28
N VAL A 335 -13.04 8.41 15.62
CA VAL A 335 -14.05 9.03 14.78
C VAL A 335 -14.20 10.49 15.24
N ASN A 336 -14.08 11.45 14.33
CA ASN A 336 -13.86 12.85 14.68
C ASN A 336 -15.13 13.71 14.82
N SER A 337 -16.24 13.30 14.19
CA SER A 337 -17.45 14.11 14.06
C SER A 337 -18.66 13.45 14.74
N ASP A 338 -19.74 14.24 14.88
CA ASP A 338 -21.06 13.73 15.21
C ASP A 338 -21.75 13.05 14.00
N ASN A 339 -21.02 12.75 12.91
CA ASN A 339 -21.56 12.06 11.76
C ASN A 339 -21.32 10.55 11.88
N SER A 340 -22.19 9.78 11.24
CA SER A 340 -22.09 8.32 11.25
C SER A 340 -20.86 7.85 10.48
N ALA A 341 -19.99 7.09 11.15
CA ALA A 341 -18.93 6.31 10.51
C ALA A 341 -19.24 4.82 10.63
N LEU A 342 -19.00 4.07 9.54
CA LEU A 342 -19.27 2.64 9.48
C LEU A 342 -17.96 1.85 9.36
N ILE A 343 -17.71 1.00 10.34
CA ILE A 343 -16.65 -0.02 10.27
C ILE A 343 -17.30 -1.39 10.30
N SER A 344 -17.13 -2.16 9.23
CA SER A 344 -17.83 -3.43 9.09
C SER A 344 -16.99 -4.58 8.53
N SER A 345 -17.36 -5.81 8.90
CA SER A 345 -16.82 -7.06 8.34
C SER A 345 -15.28 -7.12 8.37
N SER A 346 -14.66 -6.50 9.36
CA SER A 346 -13.21 -6.31 9.43
C SER A 346 -12.62 -7.03 10.64
N SER A 347 -11.32 -7.30 10.60
CA SER A 347 -10.65 -8.06 11.66
C SER A 347 -9.24 -7.56 11.95
N ALA A 348 -8.83 -7.72 13.20
CA ALA A 348 -7.46 -7.53 13.67
C ALA A 348 -7.07 -8.76 14.50
N ILE A 349 -6.22 -9.61 13.94
CA ILE A 349 -5.85 -10.91 14.51
C ILE A 349 -4.33 -11.00 14.72
N LEU A 350 -3.91 -11.07 15.98
CA LEU A 350 -2.55 -11.38 16.37
C LEU A 350 -2.36 -12.91 16.37
N ARG A 351 -1.51 -13.43 15.48
CA ARG A 351 -1.20 -14.87 15.39
C ARG A 351 -0.05 -15.22 16.34
N ASP A 352 -0.07 -16.46 16.84
CA ASP A 352 0.86 -16.94 17.89
C ASP A 352 2.36 -16.77 17.61
N ASN A 353 2.76 -16.66 16.35
CA ASN A 353 4.16 -16.46 15.96
C ASN A 353 4.69 -15.04 16.20
N PHE A 354 3.84 -14.08 16.61
CA PHE A 354 4.19 -12.69 16.80
C PHE A 354 4.06 -12.26 18.27
N ILE A 355 5.04 -12.69 19.09
CA ILE A 355 4.98 -12.68 20.56
C ILE A 355 4.85 -11.27 21.17
N ASP A 356 5.47 -10.26 20.54
CA ASP A 356 5.47 -8.88 21.03
C ASP A 356 4.33 -8.02 20.49
N GLY A 357 3.55 -8.51 19.53
CA GLY A 357 2.47 -7.72 18.93
C GLY A 357 1.27 -7.50 19.83
N GLY A 358 0.41 -6.57 19.44
CA GLY A 358 -0.75 -6.13 20.22
C GLY A 358 -0.92 -4.63 20.17
N VAL A 359 -1.87 -4.14 20.98
CA VAL A 359 -2.14 -2.71 21.15
C VAL A 359 -1.58 -2.27 22.50
N TYR A 360 -0.70 -1.27 22.49
CA TYR A 360 -0.09 -0.70 23.69
C TYR A 360 -0.44 0.78 23.76
N ALA A 361 -0.89 1.23 24.91
CA ALA A 361 -1.29 2.62 25.08
C ALA A 361 -0.99 3.14 26.48
N LYS A 362 -0.60 4.41 26.60
CA LYS A 362 -0.34 5.03 27.91
C LYS A 362 -1.39 6.05 28.39
N GLY A 363 -2.30 6.40 27.48
CA GLY A 363 -3.42 7.29 27.75
C GLY A 363 -4.75 6.55 27.72
N ASN A 364 -5.79 7.27 27.30
CA ASN A 364 -7.18 6.85 27.41
C ASN A 364 -7.77 6.41 26.06
N ASN A 365 -8.89 5.69 26.12
CA ASN A 365 -9.69 5.26 24.97
C ASN A 365 -8.92 4.31 24.04
N VAL A 366 -8.99 3.02 24.34
CA VAL A 366 -8.26 2.02 23.60
C VAL A 366 -9.18 0.88 23.24
N GLY A 367 -9.25 0.59 21.95
CA GLY A 367 -9.98 -0.54 21.41
C GLY A 367 -9.05 -1.51 20.71
N GLY A 368 -9.43 -2.76 20.60
CA GLY A 368 -8.75 -3.67 19.69
C GLY A 368 -8.84 -3.19 18.24
N ILE A 369 -9.97 -2.59 17.84
CA ILE A 369 -10.21 -2.12 16.47
C ILE A 369 -10.34 -0.59 16.40
N LEU A 370 -11.13 0.01 17.30
CA LEU A 370 -11.39 1.46 17.32
C LEU A 370 -11.06 2.07 18.70
N GLY A 371 -10.20 3.08 18.78
CA GLY A 371 -9.93 3.77 20.05
C GLY A 371 -11.16 4.51 20.60
N LYS A 372 -11.62 5.52 19.84
CA LYS A 372 -12.74 6.39 20.22
C LYS A 372 -13.79 6.48 19.12
N GLY A 373 -15.00 6.01 19.39
CA GLY A 373 -16.20 6.29 18.59
C GLY A 373 -16.97 7.49 19.16
N MET A 374 -17.28 8.46 18.32
CA MET A 374 -18.18 9.57 18.65
C MET A 374 -19.64 9.15 18.39
N GLN A 375 -20.56 10.11 18.31
CA GLN A 375 -21.98 9.85 18.10
C GLN A 375 -22.24 9.09 16.80
N TYR A 376 -23.26 8.24 16.80
CA TYR A 376 -23.71 7.47 15.62
C TYR A 376 -22.64 6.58 14.96
N THR A 377 -21.60 6.19 15.71
CA THR A 377 -20.60 5.23 15.22
C THR A 377 -21.25 3.85 15.07
N GLU A 378 -21.10 3.24 13.90
CA GLU A 378 -21.60 1.90 13.61
C GLU A 378 -20.45 0.89 13.47
N LEU A 379 -20.43 -0.10 14.36
CA LEU A 379 -19.47 -1.21 14.38
C LEU A 379 -20.22 -2.52 14.15
N LYS A 380 -19.94 -3.20 13.03
CA LYS A 380 -20.72 -4.37 12.62
C LYS A 380 -19.86 -5.54 12.16
N THR A 381 -20.07 -6.74 12.72
CA THR A 381 -19.38 -7.96 12.25
C THR A 381 -17.86 -7.80 12.32
N LEU A 382 -17.36 -7.38 13.48
CA LEU A 382 -15.94 -7.14 13.71
C LEU A 382 -15.32 -8.28 14.53
N TYR A 383 -14.06 -8.60 14.25
CA TYR A 383 -13.32 -9.67 14.94
C TYR A 383 -12.00 -9.16 15.48
N TYR A 384 -11.77 -9.31 16.77
CA TYR A 384 -10.49 -9.01 17.40
C TYR A 384 -9.94 -10.26 18.11
N SER A 385 -8.66 -10.52 17.94
CA SER A 385 -7.90 -11.51 18.72
C SER A 385 -6.54 -10.94 18.99
N GLY A 386 -6.23 -10.64 20.25
CA GLY A 386 -4.95 -10.06 20.61
C GLY A 386 -4.87 -9.64 22.06
N LYS A 387 -3.74 -9.01 22.41
CA LYS A 387 -3.54 -8.38 23.71
C LYS A 387 -3.63 -6.86 23.58
N ILE A 388 -4.33 -6.26 24.53
CA ILE A 388 -4.32 -4.82 24.81
C ILE A 388 -3.56 -4.63 26.12
N VAL A 389 -2.56 -3.77 26.12
CA VAL A 389 -1.73 -3.46 27.28
C VAL A 389 -1.76 -1.96 27.52
N ALA A 390 -2.19 -1.57 28.70
CA ALA A 390 -2.21 -0.19 29.12
C ALA A 390 -1.06 0.11 30.07
N ASP A 391 -0.19 1.04 29.67
CA ASP A 391 0.89 1.59 30.47
C ASP A 391 0.45 2.94 31.08
N ILE A 392 -0.53 2.87 31.99
CA ILE A 392 -1.32 4.03 32.40
C ILE A 392 -0.50 4.99 33.26
N THR A 393 -0.56 6.28 32.91
CA THR A 393 -0.05 7.39 33.75
C THR A 393 -1.10 8.45 34.12
N VAL A 394 -2.40 8.20 33.85
CA VAL A 394 -3.48 9.23 33.93
C VAL A 394 -4.78 8.72 34.60
N ASN A 395 -5.75 9.62 34.83
CA ASN A 395 -6.84 9.50 35.83
C ASN A 395 -8.11 8.70 35.45
N VAL A 396 -8.48 8.52 34.17
CA VAL A 396 -9.66 7.72 33.77
C VAL A 396 -9.45 7.15 32.37
N SER A 397 -9.41 5.84 32.26
CA SER A 397 -9.10 5.18 30.99
C SER A 397 -10.20 4.20 30.60
N ASN A 398 -10.58 4.20 29.32
CA ASN A 398 -11.60 3.31 28.76
C ASN A 398 -10.94 2.29 27.83
N TYR A 399 -11.05 1.00 28.15
CA TYR A 399 -10.44 -0.10 27.38
C TYR A 399 -11.53 -1.09 26.96
N GLY A 400 -11.66 -1.31 25.65
CA GLY A 400 -12.57 -2.30 25.11
C GLY A 400 -11.87 -3.27 24.17
N GLY A 401 -12.28 -4.54 24.16
CA GLY A 401 -11.71 -5.49 23.21
C GLY A 401 -12.01 -5.14 21.75
N ILE A 402 -13.12 -4.44 21.47
CA ILE A 402 -13.42 -3.89 20.14
C ILE A 402 -13.23 -2.37 20.12
N VAL A 403 -13.83 -1.65 21.06
CA VAL A 403 -13.84 -0.18 21.09
C VAL A 403 -13.65 0.40 22.49
N GLY A 404 -12.79 1.41 22.62
CA GLY A 404 -12.53 2.03 23.93
C GLY A 404 -13.76 2.78 24.47
N ILE A 405 -14.33 3.69 23.69
CA ILE A 405 -15.50 4.49 24.07
C ILE A 405 -16.45 4.68 22.90
N THR A 406 -17.76 4.71 23.18
CA THR A 406 -18.79 5.17 22.23
C THR A 406 -19.81 6.10 22.89
N GLU A 407 -20.37 7.01 22.09
CA GLU A 407 -21.35 8.00 22.53
C GLU A 407 -22.72 7.82 21.84
N THR A 408 -23.60 8.79 22.05
CA THR A 408 -25.02 8.78 21.71
C THR A 408 -25.31 8.25 20.31
N GLY A 409 -26.28 7.32 20.23
CA GLY A 409 -26.77 6.80 18.95
C GLY A 409 -25.85 5.76 18.30
N SER A 410 -24.72 5.41 18.91
CA SER A 410 -23.82 4.39 18.37
C SER A 410 -24.43 2.99 18.43
N LEU A 411 -24.09 2.17 17.43
CA LEU A 411 -24.53 0.78 17.30
C LEU A 411 -23.34 -0.15 17.19
N ILE A 412 -23.26 -1.12 18.11
CA ILE A 412 -22.25 -2.17 18.11
C ILE A 412 -23.01 -3.48 17.99
N ASN A 413 -22.88 -4.13 16.84
CA ASN A 413 -23.68 -5.28 16.49
C ASN A 413 -22.80 -6.43 15.95
N ASN A 414 -23.06 -7.64 16.43
CA ASN A 414 -22.45 -8.84 15.88
C ASN A 414 -20.91 -8.82 15.94
N CYS A 415 -20.32 -8.31 17.02
CA CYS A 415 -18.86 -8.19 17.16
C CYS A 415 -18.29 -9.27 18.09
N TYR A 416 -17.06 -9.69 17.82
CA TYR A 416 -16.44 -10.87 18.43
C TYR A 416 -15.03 -10.55 18.90
N VAL A 417 -14.79 -10.70 20.20
CA VAL A 417 -13.44 -10.88 20.74
C VAL A 417 -13.22 -12.37 20.90
N LEU A 418 -12.27 -12.89 20.14
CA LEU A 418 -11.98 -14.31 20.04
C LEU A 418 -10.87 -14.71 21.03
N PRO A 419 -10.75 -16.00 21.37
CA PRO A 419 -9.56 -16.51 22.02
C PRO A 419 -8.31 -16.21 21.18
N LYS A 420 -7.14 -16.34 21.81
CA LYS A 420 -5.85 -16.19 21.15
C LYS A 420 -5.77 -17.11 19.92
N TYR A 421 -5.38 -16.55 18.78
CA TYR A 421 -5.33 -17.31 17.54
C TYR A 421 -4.28 -18.42 17.60
N GLY A 422 -4.71 -19.67 17.49
CA GLY A 422 -3.85 -20.85 17.58
C GLY A 422 -3.90 -21.55 18.94
N ASP A 423 -4.47 -20.90 19.95
CA ASP A 423 -4.66 -21.44 21.30
C ASP A 423 -6.07 -21.12 21.81
N SER A 424 -7.01 -22.04 21.62
CA SER A 424 -8.39 -21.89 22.10
C SER A 424 -8.53 -21.97 23.62
N THR A 425 -7.46 -22.25 24.35
CA THR A 425 -7.47 -22.30 25.82
C THR A 425 -7.08 -20.97 26.46
N ALA A 426 -6.44 -20.09 25.68
CA ALA A 426 -6.08 -18.74 26.10
C ALA A 426 -7.04 -17.70 25.51
N ASN A 427 -7.64 -16.88 26.37
CA ASN A 427 -8.48 -15.78 25.90
C ASN A 427 -7.63 -14.62 25.36
N SER A 428 -8.28 -13.70 24.63
CA SER A 428 -7.70 -12.36 24.45
C SER A 428 -7.58 -11.67 25.81
N SER A 429 -6.69 -10.69 25.95
CA SER A 429 -6.47 -10.05 27.25
C SER A 429 -6.43 -8.54 27.17
N ILE A 430 -7.03 -7.88 28.16
CA ILE A 430 -6.83 -6.45 28.44
C ILE A 430 -6.10 -6.36 29.77
N ASN A 431 -4.87 -5.82 29.76
CA ASN A 431 -4.04 -5.71 30.95
C ASN A 431 -3.78 -4.23 31.24
N THR A 432 -4.19 -3.73 32.41
CA THR A 432 -3.84 -2.39 32.86
C THR A 432 -2.76 -2.43 33.94
N SER A 433 -1.96 -1.37 34.04
CA SER A 433 -0.85 -1.32 35.00
C SER A 433 -1.37 -1.28 36.45
N GLY A 434 -0.69 -1.99 37.35
CA GLY A 434 -1.02 -2.08 38.77
C GLY A 434 -0.83 -0.79 39.58
N ILE A 435 -0.41 0.30 38.94
CA ILE A 435 -0.14 1.62 39.54
C ILE A 435 -1.22 2.66 39.23
N SER A 436 -2.31 2.25 38.57
CA SER A 436 -3.38 3.14 38.14
C SER A 436 -4.25 3.57 39.33
N PHE A 437 -4.24 4.85 39.70
CA PHE A 437 -5.19 5.43 40.67
C PHE A 437 -6.52 5.84 40.01
N ALA A 438 -6.78 5.36 38.79
CA ALA A 438 -7.84 5.80 37.91
C ALA A 438 -9.10 4.95 38.02
N LEU A 439 -10.25 5.54 37.69
CA LEU A 439 -11.49 4.78 37.45
C LEU A 439 -11.42 4.10 36.08
N ASP A 440 -10.54 3.12 35.92
CA ASP A 440 -10.41 2.40 34.65
C ASP A 440 -11.65 1.56 34.36
N LYS A 441 -12.07 1.56 33.10
CA LYS A 441 -13.29 0.91 32.63
C LYS A 441 -12.91 -0.09 31.56
N LEU A 442 -12.89 -1.36 31.96
CA LEU A 442 -12.47 -2.46 31.12
C LEU A 442 -13.72 -3.21 30.65
N GLY A 443 -13.93 -3.26 29.35
CA GLY A 443 -15.02 -4.00 28.74
C GLY A 443 -14.52 -5.05 27.77
N GLY A 444 -15.14 -6.23 27.78
CA GLY A 444 -14.81 -7.24 26.77
C GLY A 444 -15.07 -6.76 25.34
N ILE A 445 -16.11 -5.96 25.12
CA ILE A 445 -16.42 -5.34 23.83
C ILE A 445 -16.17 -3.83 23.89
N VAL A 446 -16.70 -3.15 24.92
CA VAL A 446 -16.71 -1.68 25.02
C VAL A 446 -16.20 -1.20 26.38
N GLY A 447 -15.19 -0.34 26.43
CA GLY A 447 -14.74 0.23 27.71
C GLY A 447 -15.81 1.10 28.36
N TYR A 448 -16.25 2.16 27.67
CA TYR A 448 -17.34 3.04 28.11
C TYR A 448 -18.38 3.24 27.01
N ALA A 449 -19.63 2.93 27.33
CA ALA A 449 -20.76 3.11 26.43
C ALA A 449 -21.73 4.14 27.01
N ASN A 450 -22.00 5.21 26.26
CA ASN A 450 -23.02 6.20 26.60
C ASN A 450 -24.11 6.23 25.52
N SER A 451 -25.36 5.97 25.91
CA SER A 451 -26.53 5.99 25.01
C SER A 451 -26.30 5.18 23.73
N THR A 452 -25.64 4.03 23.88
CA THR A 452 -25.22 3.11 22.81
C THR A 452 -26.08 1.85 22.83
N THR A 453 -26.20 1.16 21.68
CA THR A 453 -26.73 -0.21 21.63
C THR A 453 -25.61 -1.22 21.36
N VAL A 454 -25.35 -2.10 22.32
CA VAL A 454 -24.45 -3.26 22.18
C VAL A 454 -25.29 -4.52 22.04
N SER A 455 -25.18 -5.23 20.92
CA SER A 455 -26.06 -6.36 20.65
C SER A 455 -25.43 -7.51 19.88
N SER A 456 -25.81 -8.74 20.22
CA SER A 456 -25.33 -9.94 19.52
C SER A 456 -23.81 -10.08 19.53
N CYS A 457 -23.14 -9.59 20.57
CA CYS A 457 -21.67 -9.59 20.66
C CYS A 457 -21.18 -10.76 21.52
N THR A 458 -19.97 -11.25 21.24
CA THR A 458 -19.33 -12.35 21.96
C THR A 458 -17.93 -11.95 22.39
N ALA A 459 -17.57 -12.17 23.65
CA ALA A 459 -16.22 -11.91 24.15
C ALA A 459 -15.63 -13.14 24.85
N TYR A 460 -14.48 -13.61 24.37
CA TYR A 460 -13.61 -14.55 25.06
C TYR A 460 -12.39 -13.77 25.57
N ILE A 461 -12.47 -13.27 26.80
CA ILE A 461 -11.56 -12.23 27.26
C ILE A 461 -11.20 -12.34 28.74
N ASP A 462 -9.93 -12.09 29.04
CA ASP A 462 -9.43 -11.89 30.40
C ASP A 462 -9.16 -10.39 30.62
N LEU A 463 -9.89 -9.81 31.57
CA LEU A 463 -9.76 -8.42 31.98
C LEU A 463 -8.90 -8.37 33.25
N ASN A 464 -7.63 -8.01 33.10
CA ASN A 464 -6.67 -7.90 34.20
C ASN A 464 -6.47 -6.43 34.53
N ALA A 465 -7.35 -5.94 35.41
CA ALA A 465 -7.30 -4.59 35.93
C ALA A 465 -6.25 -4.48 37.06
N GLY A 466 -5.60 -3.32 37.17
CA GLY A 466 -4.66 -2.98 38.24
C GLY A 466 -5.33 -2.80 39.61
N LEU A 467 -4.60 -2.24 40.57
CA LEU A 467 -5.11 -1.98 41.92
C LEU A 467 -5.97 -0.69 41.97
N ASP A 468 -7.02 -0.71 42.80
CA ASP A 468 -7.91 0.39 43.20
C ASP A 468 -8.85 1.00 42.12
N ASN A 469 -10.15 1.09 42.46
CA ASN A 469 -11.19 1.90 41.79
C ASN A 469 -11.66 1.51 40.35
N GLN A 470 -11.50 0.25 39.91
CA GLN A 470 -11.70 -0.12 38.49
C GLN A 470 -12.98 -0.92 38.24
N TYR A 471 -13.72 -0.56 37.19
CA TYR A 471 -14.91 -1.29 36.72
C TYR A 471 -14.54 -2.23 35.57
N ALA A 472 -14.68 -3.54 35.79
CA ALA A 472 -14.50 -4.52 34.72
C ALA A 472 -15.84 -5.19 34.40
N GLY A 473 -16.32 -5.00 33.19
CA GLY A 473 -17.53 -5.64 32.67
C GLY A 473 -17.21 -6.61 31.56
N GLY A 474 -17.70 -7.84 31.63
CA GLY A 474 -17.44 -8.85 30.60
C GLY A 474 -17.84 -8.41 29.18
N ILE A 475 -18.84 -7.55 29.02
CA ILE A 475 -19.19 -6.92 27.73
C ILE A 475 -18.86 -5.43 27.74
N VAL A 476 -19.31 -4.68 28.76
CA VAL A 476 -19.14 -3.21 28.84
C VAL A 476 -18.54 -2.81 30.18
N GLY A 477 -17.43 -2.07 30.21
CA GLY A 477 -16.84 -1.58 31.46
C GLY A 477 -17.81 -0.70 32.25
N GLN A 478 -18.25 0.41 31.67
CA GLN A 478 -19.34 1.24 32.19
C GLN A 478 -20.38 1.53 31.11
N ALA A 479 -21.64 1.37 31.46
CA ALA A 479 -22.79 1.58 30.60
C ALA A 479 -23.67 2.70 31.17
N LEU A 480 -23.78 3.83 30.46
CA LEU A 480 -24.70 4.93 30.77
C LEU A 480 -25.81 4.95 29.72
N ASN A 481 -27.08 4.86 30.13
CA ASN A 481 -28.26 4.85 29.23
C ASN A 481 -28.12 3.87 28.04
N THR A 482 -27.38 2.78 28.23
CA THR A 482 -26.96 1.88 27.15
C THR A 482 -27.84 0.63 27.13
N THR A 483 -28.13 0.12 25.93
CA THR A 483 -28.81 -1.18 25.77
C THR A 483 -27.77 -2.26 25.47
N ILE A 484 -27.64 -3.27 26.32
CA ILE A 484 -26.80 -4.45 26.12
C ILE A 484 -27.72 -5.66 25.95
N ARG A 485 -27.71 -6.33 24.79
CA ARG A 485 -28.63 -7.46 24.58
C ARG A 485 -28.07 -8.59 23.76
N LYS A 486 -28.51 -9.82 24.03
CA LYS A 486 -28.10 -11.01 23.27
C LYS A 486 -26.57 -11.18 23.21
N CYS A 487 -25.88 -10.78 24.26
CA CYS A 487 -24.41 -10.84 24.31
C CYS A 487 -23.95 -12.05 25.12
N TYR A 488 -22.80 -12.61 24.74
CA TYR A 488 -22.16 -13.72 25.42
C TYR A 488 -20.75 -13.32 25.86
N VAL A 489 -20.35 -13.69 27.07
CA VAL A 489 -18.97 -13.54 27.51
C VAL A 489 -18.48 -14.78 28.24
N SER A 490 -17.23 -15.14 28.00
CA SER A 490 -16.48 -16.10 28.81
C SER A 490 -15.06 -15.60 29.05
N GLY A 491 -14.53 -15.89 30.23
CA GLY A 491 -13.16 -15.55 30.61
C GLY A 491 -13.11 -15.05 32.04
N SER A 492 -12.22 -14.10 32.33
CA SER A 492 -12.04 -13.59 33.68
C SER A 492 -12.17 -12.08 33.79
N ALA A 493 -12.64 -11.62 34.95
CA ALA A 493 -12.69 -10.21 35.31
C ALA A 493 -11.96 -9.99 36.64
N GLY A 494 -10.70 -9.62 36.56
CA GLY A 494 -9.86 -9.25 37.70
C GLY A 494 -9.87 -7.74 37.88
N ALA A 495 -10.85 -7.20 38.62
CA ALA A 495 -10.89 -5.79 39.03
C ALA A 495 -11.46 -5.67 40.45
N VAL A 496 -11.38 -4.46 41.03
CA VAL A 496 -12.02 -4.14 42.32
C VAL A 496 -13.54 -4.21 42.20
N TYR A 497 -14.08 -3.80 41.05
CA TYR A 497 -15.52 -3.71 40.80
C TYR A 497 -15.94 -4.56 39.58
N PRO A 498 -15.91 -5.90 39.68
CA PRO A 498 -16.20 -6.78 38.55
C PRO A 498 -17.69 -7.04 38.37
N GLY A 499 -18.19 -6.88 37.14
CA GLY A 499 -19.52 -7.31 36.71
C GLY A 499 -19.44 -8.26 35.51
N SER A 500 -20.21 -9.34 35.55
CA SER A 500 -20.22 -10.37 34.52
C SER A 500 -20.59 -9.82 33.13
N ILE A 501 -21.52 -8.87 33.02
CA ILE A 501 -21.85 -8.18 31.76
C ILE A 501 -21.41 -6.73 31.78
N ALA A 502 -21.74 -5.98 32.83
CA ALA A 502 -21.36 -4.58 32.98
C ALA A 502 -20.69 -4.30 34.33
N GLY A 503 -19.54 -3.62 34.31
CA GLY A 503 -18.82 -3.25 35.53
C GLY A 503 -19.47 -2.08 36.29
N LYS A 504 -20.16 -1.19 35.57
CA LYS A 504 -21.03 -0.15 36.14
C LYS A 504 -22.19 0.12 35.21
N PHE A 505 -23.41 0.24 35.75
CA PHE A 505 -24.59 0.54 34.94
C PHE A 505 -25.40 1.69 35.50
N GLU A 506 -25.62 2.72 34.68
CA GLU A 506 -26.22 3.98 35.08
C GLU A 506 -27.25 4.47 34.06
N GLY A 507 -28.15 5.33 34.53
CA GLY A 507 -29.14 6.00 33.70
C GLY A 507 -30.48 5.27 33.65
N SER A 508 -31.54 6.05 33.40
CA SER A 508 -32.94 5.62 33.52
C SER A 508 -33.50 4.91 32.28
N SER A 509 -32.79 4.92 31.16
CA SER A 509 -33.23 4.33 29.89
C SER A 509 -32.41 3.11 29.44
N GLY A 510 -31.41 2.70 30.23
CA GLY A 510 -30.57 1.55 29.91
C GLY A 510 -31.29 0.21 30.13
N LEU A 511 -30.87 -0.79 29.36
CA LEU A 511 -31.45 -2.14 29.35
C LEU A 511 -30.35 -3.19 29.23
N ILE A 512 -30.36 -4.22 30.08
CA ILE A 512 -29.63 -5.47 29.81
C ILE A 512 -30.64 -6.58 29.54
N ALA A 513 -30.55 -7.29 28.42
CA ALA A 513 -31.54 -8.32 28.07
C ALA A 513 -30.97 -9.52 27.30
N GLY A 514 -31.24 -10.73 27.79
CA GLY A 514 -30.91 -11.96 27.06
C GLY A 514 -29.40 -12.19 26.90
N CYS A 515 -28.60 -11.75 27.86
CA CYS A 515 -27.16 -11.97 27.88
C CYS A 515 -26.80 -13.21 28.70
N THR A 516 -25.66 -13.81 28.38
CA THR A 516 -25.11 -14.99 29.06
C THR A 516 -23.66 -14.69 29.44
N ALA A 517 -23.26 -15.04 30.66
CA ALA A 517 -21.91 -14.83 31.15
C ALA A 517 -21.36 -16.09 31.82
N ASN A 518 -20.11 -16.42 31.49
CA ASN A 518 -19.30 -17.45 32.12
C ASN A 518 -17.96 -16.82 32.55
N VAL A 519 -18.04 -15.93 33.54
CA VAL A 519 -16.92 -15.06 33.98
C VAL A 519 -16.44 -15.46 35.37
N PHE A 520 -15.13 -15.61 35.52
CA PHE A 520 -14.48 -15.92 36.80
C PHE A 520 -13.75 -14.70 37.34
N THR A 521 -13.73 -14.49 38.67
CA THR A 521 -12.94 -13.42 39.30
C THR A 521 -11.64 -13.98 39.87
N SER A 522 -10.53 -13.26 39.65
CA SER A 522 -9.18 -13.69 40.09
C SER A 522 -8.66 -12.92 41.32
N HIS A 523 -9.33 -11.86 41.75
CA HIS A 523 -8.90 -11.05 42.90
C HIS A 523 -9.25 -11.72 44.24
N ARG A 524 -8.21 -12.01 45.04
CA ARG A 524 -8.30 -12.62 46.39
C ARG A 524 -8.74 -11.67 47.52
N ASN A 525 -9.06 -10.42 47.19
CA ASN A 525 -9.41 -9.37 48.16
C ASN A 525 -10.90 -9.05 48.19
N THR A 526 -11.75 -9.89 47.61
CA THR A 526 -13.17 -9.81 47.92
C THR A 526 -13.33 -10.21 49.37
N THR A 527 -13.82 -9.29 50.19
CA THR A 527 -14.45 -9.67 51.46
C THR A 527 -15.42 -10.81 51.15
N GLU A 528 -15.33 -11.93 51.87
CA GLU A 528 -16.14 -13.15 51.65
C GLU A 528 -17.56 -12.80 51.20
N GLY A 529 -17.90 -13.01 49.92
CA GLY A 529 -19.24 -12.77 49.36
C GLY A 529 -19.35 -12.00 48.05
N GLU A 530 -18.29 -11.37 47.51
CA GLU A 530 -18.37 -10.60 46.25
C GLU A 530 -17.99 -11.45 45.02
N HIS A 531 -18.97 -12.15 44.46
CA HIS A 531 -18.85 -12.85 43.18
C HIS A 531 -19.51 -12.03 42.06
N PRO A 532 -19.13 -12.22 40.79
CA PRO A 532 -19.52 -11.31 39.72
C PRO A 532 -21.01 -11.48 39.36
N CYS A 533 -21.84 -10.58 39.86
CA CYS A 533 -23.21 -10.40 39.39
C CYS A 533 -23.24 -9.93 37.93
N PHE A 534 -24.38 -10.02 37.24
CA PHE A 534 -24.53 -9.48 35.87
C PHE A 534 -24.07 -8.02 35.75
N VAL A 535 -24.30 -7.23 36.80
CA VAL A 535 -23.95 -5.80 36.86
C VAL A 535 -23.39 -5.45 38.23
N TYR A 536 -22.16 -4.97 38.28
CA TYR A 536 -21.65 -4.31 39.47
C TYR A 536 -22.19 -2.87 39.52
N HIS A 537 -22.93 -2.51 40.58
CA HIS A 537 -23.59 -1.21 40.77
C HIS A 537 -24.60 -0.77 39.67
N THR A 538 -25.89 -0.73 40.03
CA THR A 538 -26.98 -0.23 39.19
C THR A 538 -27.77 0.88 39.89
N ILE A 539 -28.01 2.00 39.22
CA ILE A 539 -28.73 3.15 39.81
C ILE A 539 -30.22 3.16 39.43
N SER A 540 -30.59 2.70 38.22
CA SER A 540 -31.98 2.86 37.72
C SER A 540 -32.35 2.04 36.48
N ALA A 541 -31.71 0.89 36.24
CA ALA A 541 -31.85 0.15 34.98
C ALA A 541 -32.65 -1.16 35.06
N ASN A 542 -33.23 -1.55 33.92
CA ASN A 542 -33.90 -2.83 33.78
C ASN A 542 -32.90 -3.91 33.33
N VAL A 543 -32.85 -5.01 34.09
CA VAL A 543 -32.00 -6.17 33.79
C VAL A 543 -32.89 -7.41 33.66
N TYR A 544 -32.90 -7.99 32.45
CA TYR A 544 -33.64 -9.19 32.08
C TYR A 544 -32.67 -10.32 31.71
N PRO A 545 -32.42 -11.25 32.63
CA PRO A 545 -31.58 -12.43 32.38
C PRO A 545 -32.13 -13.28 31.24
N PHE A 546 -31.27 -14.08 30.60
CA PHE A 546 -31.69 -14.96 29.51
C PHE A 546 -32.82 -15.93 29.93
N ASP A 547 -32.73 -16.52 31.12
CA ASP A 547 -33.71 -17.49 31.62
C ASP A 547 -34.98 -16.84 32.20
N HIS A 548 -34.99 -15.52 32.42
CA HIS A 548 -36.13 -14.77 32.98
C HIS A 548 -36.38 -13.45 32.21
N PRO A 549 -36.83 -13.52 30.95
CA PRO A 549 -36.91 -12.35 30.06
C PRO A 549 -38.06 -11.38 30.35
N THR A 550 -38.94 -11.67 31.30
CA THR A 550 -40.18 -10.91 31.56
C THR A 550 -40.25 -10.24 32.95
N GLU A 551 -39.33 -10.55 33.87
CA GLU A 551 -39.30 -9.98 35.22
C GLU A 551 -37.94 -9.25 35.41
N PRO A 552 -37.93 -7.92 35.69
CA PRO A 552 -36.68 -7.20 35.93
C PRO A 552 -36.15 -7.58 37.31
N ASN A 553 -35.01 -8.25 37.37
CA ASN A 553 -34.49 -8.80 38.63
C ASN A 553 -33.10 -8.21 38.95
N ILE A 554 -32.87 -7.94 40.23
CA ILE A 554 -31.53 -7.62 40.76
C ILE A 554 -30.86 -8.95 41.13
N CYS A 555 -29.67 -9.22 40.59
CA CYS A 555 -28.86 -10.36 40.99
C CYS A 555 -28.38 -10.16 42.44
N GLU A 556 -28.79 -11.02 43.37
CA GLU A 556 -28.14 -11.18 44.67
C GLU A 556 -27.29 -12.46 44.66
N TYR A 557 -26.13 -12.41 45.30
CA TYR A 557 -25.20 -13.53 45.38
C TYR A 557 -25.50 -14.43 46.60
N ASP A 558 -25.54 -15.76 46.43
CA ASP A 558 -25.84 -16.71 47.52
C ASP A 558 -25.03 -18.03 47.47
N GLY A 559 -23.70 -18.00 47.48
CA GLY A 559 -22.97 -19.22 47.86
C GLY A 559 -21.79 -19.57 47.00
N ALA A 560 -21.73 -20.71 46.32
CA ALA A 560 -20.51 -21.13 45.59
C ALA A 560 -20.71 -21.22 44.08
N HIS A 561 -21.94 -21.37 43.58
CA HIS A 561 -22.19 -21.61 42.16
C HIS A 561 -23.50 -21.05 41.62
N ASP A 562 -24.31 -20.35 42.43
CA ASP A 562 -25.64 -19.91 41.99
C ASP A 562 -25.88 -18.42 42.30
N CYS A 563 -26.24 -17.66 41.25
CA CYS A 563 -26.88 -16.36 41.38
C CYS A 563 -28.40 -16.60 41.31
N TYR A 564 -29.14 -16.21 42.34
CA TYR A 564 -30.60 -16.27 42.32
C TYR A 564 -31.18 -14.86 42.15
N PHE A 565 -32.32 -14.80 41.48
CA PHE A 565 -33.07 -13.57 41.26
C PHE A 565 -34.15 -13.43 42.34
N ARG A 566 -34.15 -12.32 43.09
CA ARG A 566 -35.36 -11.93 43.85
C ARG A 566 -36.35 -11.29 42.87
N LYS A 567 -37.62 -11.71 43.01
CA LYS A 567 -38.78 -11.10 42.37
C LYS A 567 -39.02 -9.67 42.83
#